data_AF-A0A150MP16-F1
#
_entry.id   AF-A0A150MP16-F1
#
_cell.length_a   1.000
_cell.length_b   1.000
_cell.length_c   1.000
_cell.angle_alpha   90.00
_cell.angle_beta   90.00
_cell.angle_gamma   90.00
#
_symmetry.space_group_name_H-M   'P 1'
#
loop_
_entity.id
_entity.type
_entity.pdbx_description
1 polymer ?
#
loop_
_entity_poly.entity_id
_entity_poly.type
_entity_poly.pdbx_seq_one_letter_code
_entity_poly.pdbx_strand_id
1 'polypeptide(L)'
;MFIKCYNSFADYSSQYKLTQDEFYIYCYLYTNRTYEEYVLTSVDLINQTLNISFSNKESNNKKIIMNCLLNLKQKGIISFEADQLKNNTALYITFKEIEAKGFENISYEKFRSFKNATDCYIYFCVARYQKLNGFEASYNDWASILNVSRKTAIEMIEDVCKRGIIYKKIGGYTDEEIRSNQKKQEKNRYYIQKVEQKEKDVTETSATSSKETVQIVQENDTTNTNNKQEEREHNWYVKGSELTVDDFYIYLTTNDEKLKKQAEFRINAISKNEKGKYIVESLMKEAQEKVKDEKRKQEREMLKQMTNAVRLKDGTIVAVDEKNIDTIDVNEVDCIFYSYYGQHLETEVEIQIFQPTIYENGILGYENRPDMIHRGWELYIEHVKTCEMLTLSKCEEIKDQVFDEFFPERKEEKKVISKKKKEREIIDIATIVMEEWEKDEKKREEEQKEQQDRQSRLLQFLDEIEKKRKVYNDDDDLSFLDELD
;
A
#
# COMPACT_ATOMS: atom_id res chain seq x y z
N MET A 1 -17.17 -5.96 -5.17
CA MET A 1 -17.60 -4.88 -6.09
C MET A 1 -16.69 -3.68 -5.88
N PHE A 2 -16.37 -2.94 -6.95
CA PHE A 2 -15.39 -1.86 -6.92
C PHE A 2 -15.98 -0.56 -7.47
N ILE A 3 -15.46 0.56 -6.98
CA ILE A 3 -15.72 1.91 -7.45
C ILE A 3 -14.61 2.27 -8.43
N LYS A 4 -14.97 2.61 -9.67
CA LYS A 4 -14.03 3.03 -10.70
C LYS A 4 -13.70 4.51 -10.51
N CYS A 5 -12.54 4.83 -9.96
CA CYS A 5 -12.13 6.22 -9.71
C CYS A 5 -11.10 6.66 -10.75
N TYR A 6 -11.49 7.55 -11.67
CA TYR A 6 -10.60 8.01 -12.74
C TYR A 6 -9.44 8.84 -12.19
N ASN A 7 -8.23 8.61 -12.71
CA ASN A 7 -7.03 9.30 -12.23
C ASN A 7 -7.13 10.83 -12.32
N SER A 8 -7.89 11.33 -13.29
CA SER A 8 -8.19 12.75 -13.50
C SER A 8 -8.88 13.43 -12.29
N PHE A 9 -9.54 12.68 -11.42
CA PHE A 9 -10.23 13.24 -10.24
C PHE A 9 -9.29 13.87 -9.20
N ALA A 10 -8.00 13.55 -9.24
CA ALA A 10 -7.01 14.16 -8.37
C ALA A 10 -5.75 14.60 -9.13
N ASP A 11 -5.92 14.97 -10.41
CA ASP A 11 -4.92 15.69 -11.20
C ASP A 11 -5.31 17.17 -11.29
N TYR A 12 -4.38 18.08 -10.99
CA TYR A 12 -4.63 19.52 -10.93
C TYR A 12 -4.94 20.15 -12.28
N SER A 13 -4.30 19.64 -13.33
CA SER A 13 -4.54 20.11 -14.69
C SER A 13 -5.88 19.63 -15.25
N SER A 14 -6.56 18.72 -14.57
CA SER A 14 -7.79 18.14 -15.09
C SER A 14 -9.01 18.99 -14.79
N GLN A 15 -9.85 19.22 -15.80
CA GLN A 15 -11.20 19.76 -15.62
C GLN A 15 -12.09 18.89 -14.72
N TYR A 16 -11.74 17.60 -14.58
CA TYR A 16 -12.46 16.64 -13.76
C TYR A 16 -11.96 16.58 -12.31
N LYS A 17 -11.00 17.43 -11.90
CA LYS A 17 -10.46 17.45 -10.54
C LYS A 17 -11.57 17.63 -9.52
N LEU A 18 -11.65 16.74 -8.55
CA LEU A 18 -12.64 16.76 -7.47
C LEU A 18 -12.06 17.30 -6.17
N THR A 19 -12.90 17.95 -5.36
CA THR A 19 -12.61 18.20 -3.94
C THR A 19 -12.81 16.93 -3.12
N GLN A 20 -12.43 16.94 -1.83
CA GLN A 20 -12.64 15.77 -0.96
C GLN A 20 -14.12 15.39 -0.87
N ASP A 21 -15.00 16.37 -0.69
CA ASP A 21 -16.44 16.15 -0.53
C ASP A 21 -17.08 15.68 -1.85
N GLU A 22 -16.70 16.29 -2.98
CA GLU A 22 -17.18 15.88 -4.31
C GLU A 22 -16.78 14.45 -4.63
N PHE A 23 -15.54 14.07 -4.34
CA PHE A 23 -15.04 12.72 -4.54
C PHE A 23 -15.77 11.70 -3.66
N TYR A 24 -16.04 12.06 -2.41
CA TYR A 24 -16.79 11.18 -1.50
C TYR A 24 -18.24 10.98 -1.98
N ILE A 25 -18.90 12.05 -2.43
CA ILE A 25 -20.26 11.97 -3.01
C ILE A 25 -20.26 11.14 -4.29
N TYR A 26 -19.27 11.30 -5.16
CA TYR A 26 -19.10 10.45 -6.33
C TYR A 26 -19.02 8.97 -5.94
N CYS A 27 -18.15 8.63 -5.00
CA CYS A 27 -17.98 7.25 -4.52
C CYS A 27 -19.29 6.72 -3.92
N TYR A 28 -19.97 7.52 -3.10
CA TYR A 28 -21.25 7.18 -2.50
C TYR A 28 -22.30 6.84 -3.57
N LEU A 29 -22.49 7.71 -4.56
CA LEU A 29 -23.42 7.46 -5.67
C LEU A 29 -23.05 6.19 -6.42
N TYR A 30 -21.77 6.00 -6.73
CA TYR A 30 -21.28 4.85 -7.48
C TYR A 30 -21.53 3.53 -6.74
N THR A 31 -21.50 3.54 -5.40
CA THR A 31 -21.85 2.36 -4.59
C THR A 31 -23.34 2.05 -4.52
N ASN A 32 -24.20 3.02 -4.82
CA ASN A 32 -25.66 2.90 -4.76
C ASN A 32 -26.31 2.77 -6.16
N ARG A 33 -25.50 2.55 -7.20
CA ARG A 33 -26.03 2.33 -8.55
C ARG A 33 -26.77 0.99 -8.62
N THR A 34 -27.83 0.98 -9.43
CA THR A 34 -28.55 -0.23 -9.79
C THR A 34 -27.74 -1.06 -10.80
N TYR A 35 -28.22 -2.27 -11.11
CA TYR A 35 -27.69 -3.08 -12.20
C TYR A 35 -27.80 -2.40 -13.58
N GLU A 36 -28.69 -1.41 -13.72
CA GLU A 36 -28.90 -0.61 -14.92
C GLU A 36 -28.01 0.66 -14.94
N GLU A 37 -27.00 0.72 -14.07
CA GLU A 37 -25.97 1.77 -14.00
C GLU A 37 -26.45 3.20 -13.70
N TYR A 38 -27.65 3.37 -13.13
CA TYR A 38 -28.13 4.65 -12.60
C TYR A 38 -28.35 4.62 -11.09
N VAL A 39 -28.54 5.80 -10.50
CA VAL A 39 -28.90 5.99 -9.09
C VAL A 39 -30.19 6.79 -9.02
N LEU A 40 -31.21 6.27 -8.33
CA LEU A 40 -32.42 7.01 -7.99
C LEU A 40 -32.31 7.55 -6.56
N THR A 41 -32.25 8.87 -6.39
CA THR A 41 -31.99 9.46 -5.07
C THR A 41 -32.54 10.89 -4.93
N SER A 42 -32.29 11.55 -3.79
CA SER A 42 -32.55 12.97 -3.55
C SER A 42 -31.51 13.50 -2.56
N VAL A 43 -31.37 14.82 -2.41
CA VAL A 43 -30.42 15.39 -1.43
C VAL A 43 -30.81 14.97 -0.01
N ASP A 44 -32.11 14.93 0.31
CA ASP A 44 -32.60 14.46 1.61
C ASP A 44 -32.24 12.99 1.84
N LEU A 45 -32.42 12.13 0.83
CA LEU A 45 -32.10 10.71 0.95
C LEU A 45 -30.58 10.53 1.13
N ILE A 46 -29.76 11.18 0.31
CA ILE A 46 -28.29 11.15 0.44
C ILE A 46 -27.88 11.58 1.85
N ASN A 47 -28.45 12.67 2.37
CA ASN A 47 -28.13 13.15 3.72
C ASN A 47 -28.51 12.15 4.82
N GLN A 48 -29.61 11.40 4.67
CA GLN A 48 -30.06 10.40 5.64
C GLN A 48 -29.25 9.11 5.60
N THR A 49 -28.65 8.80 4.44
CA THR A 49 -28.01 7.50 4.17
C THR A 49 -26.49 7.59 4.06
N LEU A 50 -25.91 8.79 4.03
CA LEU A 50 -24.47 8.98 4.08
C LEU A 50 -23.92 8.53 5.43
N ASN A 51 -22.84 7.74 5.39
CA ASN A 51 -22.14 7.32 6.61
C ASN A 51 -21.33 8.46 7.25
N ILE A 52 -20.99 9.49 6.49
CA ILE A 52 -20.12 10.59 6.92
C ILE A 52 -20.86 11.91 6.71
N SER A 53 -21.05 12.71 7.77
CA SER A 53 -21.57 14.07 7.60
C SER A 53 -20.44 15.05 7.33
N PHE A 54 -20.58 15.92 6.33
CA PHE A 54 -19.66 17.03 6.06
C PHE A 54 -19.87 18.20 7.03
N SER A 55 -21.03 18.25 7.71
CA SER A 55 -21.33 19.29 8.70
C SER A 55 -22.24 18.78 9.81
N ASN A 56 -22.00 19.24 11.04
CA ASN A 56 -22.86 18.93 12.18
C ASN A 56 -24.28 19.50 12.04
N LYS A 57 -24.46 20.56 11.23
CA LYS A 57 -25.76 21.16 10.96
C LYS A 57 -26.35 20.54 9.70
N GLU A 58 -27.48 19.85 9.84
CA GLU A 58 -28.18 19.17 8.74
C GLU A 58 -28.42 20.08 7.53
N SER A 59 -28.91 21.31 7.75
CA SER A 59 -29.17 22.26 6.66
C SER A 59 -27.90 22.67 5.90
N ASN A 60 -26.76 22.72 6.58
CA ASN A 60 -25.48 23.00 5.96
C ASN A 60 -24.94 21.76 5.21
N ASN A 61 -25.12 20.57 5.79
CA ASN A 61 -24.73 19.32 5.15
C ASN A 61 -25.47 19.11 3.81
N LYS A 62 -26.79 19.35 3.80
CA LYS A 62 -27.61 19.31 2.58
C LYS A 62 -27.13 20.31 1.52
N LYS A 63 -26.73 21.52 1.92
CA LYS A 63 -26.14 22.51 1.00
C LYS A 63 -24.82 22.01 0.39
N ILE A 64 -23.96 21.38 1.19
CA ILE A 64 -22.70 20.80 0.71
C ILE A 64 -22.98 19.68 -0.30
N ILE A 65 -23.89 18.75 0.02
CA ILE A 65 -24.31 17.66 -0.88
C ILE A 65 -24.84 18.23 -2.20
N MET A 66 -25.75 19.20 -2.12
CA MET A 66 -26.34 19.85 -3.29
C MET A 66 -25.26 20.49 -4.19
N ASN A 67 -24.31 21.22 -3.59
CA ASN A 67 -23.21 21.82 -4.33
C ASN A 67 -22.31 20.75 -4.97
N CYS A 68 -22.02 19.65 -4.27
CA CYS A 68 -21.25 18.54 -4.82
C CYS A 68 -21.94 17.93 -6.05
N LEU A 69 -23.24 17.68 -6.00
CA LEU A 69 -24.01 17.15 -7.13
C LEU A 69 -23.99 18.09 -8.33
N LEU A 70 -24.17 19.40 -8.11
CA LEU A 70 -24.11 20.41 -9.16
C LEU A 70 -22.71 20.50 -9.78
N ASN A 71 -21.66 20.45 -8.96
CA ASN A 71 -20.28 20.49 -9.45
C ASN A 71 -19.93 19.23 -10.24
N LEU A 72 -20.34 18.04 -9.78
CA LEU A 72 -20.15 16.79 -10.51
C LEU A 72 -20.88 16.81 -11.87
N LYS A 73 -22.09 17.38 -11.92
CA LYS A 73 -22.83 17.60 -13.17
C LYS A 73 -22.13 18.60 -14.08
N GLN A 74 -21.69 19.73 -13.55
CA GLN A 74 -20.97 20.77 -14.30
C GLN A 74 -19.65 20.25 -14.89
N LYS A 75 -18.92 19.42 -14.14
CA LYS A 75 -17.69 18.75 -14.60
C LYS A 75 -17.96 17.61 -15.59
N GLY A 76 -19.22 17.33 -15.91
CA GLY A 76 -19.60 16.27 -16.85
C GLY A 76 -19.33 14.86 -16.35
N ILE A 77 -19.22 14.65 -15.04
CA ILE A 77 -18.95 13.34 -14.43
C ILE A 77 -20.24 12.55 -14.24
N ILE A 78 -21.33 13.25 -13.92
CA ILE A 78 -22.68 12.71 -13.81
C ILE A 78 -23.67 13.52 -14.64
N SER A 79 -24.82 12.95 -14.95
CA SER A 79 -25.98 13.64 -15.53
C SER A 79 -27.24 13.34 -14.75
N PHE A 80 -28.08 14.37 -14.60
CA PHE A 80 -29.45 14.25 -14.14
C PHE A 80 -30.27 15.43 -14.67
N GLU A 81 -31.55 15.19 -14.94
CA GLU A 81 -32.50 16.20 -15.42
C GLU A 81 -33.12 16.92 -14.22
N ALA A 82 -32.60 18.11 -13.92
CA ALA A 82 -33.19 19.03 -12.95
C ALA A 82 -32.70 20.45 -13.26
N ASP A 83 -33.64 21.34 -13.55
CA ASP A 83 -33.37 22.77 -13.82
C ASP A 83 -33.12 23.54 -12.52
N GLN A 84 -33.79 23.14 -11.44
CA GLN A 84 -33.60 23.67 -10.09
C GLN A 84 -33.53 22.53 -9.09
N LEU A 85 -32.37 22.37 -8.45
CA LEU A 85 -32.14 21.33 -7.47
C LEU A 85 -32.70 21.75 -6.10
N LYS A 86 -33.76 21.08 -5.62
CA LYS A 86 -34.29 21.21 -4.26
C LYS A 86 -33.97 19.96 -3.46
N ASN A 87 -34.13 20.03 -2.13
CA ASN A 87 -33.72 18.93 -1.24
C ASN A 87 -34.44 17.60 -1.53
N ASN A 88 -35.74 17.68 -1.82
CA ASN A 88 -36.63 16.55 -2.05
C ASN A 88 -36.85 16.24 -3.55
N THR A 89 -36.16 16.94 -4.46
CA THR A 89 -36.23 16.63 -5.89
C THR A 89 -35.72 15.22 -6.13
N ALA A 90 -36.53 14.37 -6.76
CA ALA A 90 -36.09 13.04 -7.20
C ALA A 90 -35.08 13.20 -8.34
N LEU A 91 -33.94 12.54 -8.20
CA LEU A 91 -32.81 12.60 -9.12
C LEU A 91 -32.61 11.22 -9.72
N TYR A 92 -32.66 11.17 -11.05
CA TYR A 92 -32.20 10.04 -11.83
C TYR A 92 -30.78 10.36 -12.32
N ILE A 93 -29.78 9.81 -11.64
CA ILE A 93 -28.38 10.11 -11.88
C ILE A 93 -27.73 9.00 -12.70
N THR A 94 -27.13 9.37 -13.83
CA THR A 94 -26.29 8.49 -14.65
C THR A 94 -24.83 8.94 -14.60
N PHE A 95 -23.90 7.99 -14.73
CA PHE A 95 -22.47 8.28 -14.81
C PHE A 95 -22.06 8.43 -16.27
N LYS A 96 -21.30 9.48 -16.58
CA LYS A 96 -20.73 9.65 -17.91
C LYS A 96 -19.39 8.94 -17.98
N GLU A 97 -19.11 8.34 -19.13
CA GLU A 97 -17.77 7.86 -19.41
C GLU A 97 -16.83 9.04 -19.62
N ILE A 98 -15.68 8.97 -18.97
CA ILE A 98 -14.67 10.03 -19.02
C ILE A 98 -13.51 9.51 -19.85
N GLU A 99 -13.17 10.22 -20.92
CA GLU A 99 -11.96 10.01 -21.71
C GLU A 99 -10.71 10.43 -20.91
N ALA A 100 -10.40 9.71 -19.84
CA ALA A 100 -9.26 9.96 -18.97
C ALA A 100 -8.30 8.77 -18.97
N LYS A 101 -7.00 9.08 -18.83
CA LYS A 101 -5.94 8.07 -18.78
C LYS A 101 -5.98 7.31 -17.44
N GLY A 102 -6.56 6.12 -17.48
CA GLY A 102 -6.53 5.17 -16.39
C GLY A 102 -7.48 5.49 -15.23
N PHE A 103 -7.66 4.50 -14.38
CA PHE A 103 -8.50 4.56 -13.19
C PHE A 103 -7.89 3.67 -12.11
N GLU A 104 -8.27 3.95 -10.87
CA GLU A 104 -7.98 3.12 -9.71
C GLU A 104 -9.28 2.56 -9.14
N ASN A 105 -9.24 1.33 -8.64
CA ASN A 105 -10.41 0.66 -8.11
C ASN A 105 -10.40 0.72 -6.58
N ILE A 106 -11.47 1.25 -5.99
CA ILE A 106 -11.66 1.22 -4.54
C ILE A 106 -12.73 0.18 -4.21
N SER A 107 -12.42 -0.81 -3.37
CA SER A 107 -13.43 -1.79 -2.96
C SER A 107 -14.53 -1.13 -2.13
N TYR A 108 -15.75 -1.65 -2.23
CA TYR A 108 -16.88 -1.11 -1.47
C TYR A 108 -16.64 -1.20 0.04
N GLU A 109 -16.01 -2.28 0.49
CA GLU A 109 -15.61 -2.48 1.90
C GLU A 109 -14.62 -1.41 2.34
N LYS A 110 -13.59 -1.13 1.54
CA LYS A 110 -12.61 -0.10 1.86
C LYS A 110 -13.25 1.29 1.90
N PHE A 111 -14.11 1.62 0.92
CA PHE A 111 -14.85 2.87 0.93
C PHE A 111 -15.70 3.05 2.19
N ARG A 112 -16.45 2.02 2.58
CA ARG A 112 -17.31 2.05 3.77
C ARG A 112 -16.53 2.10 5.09
N SER A 113 -15.25 1.75 5.09
CA SER A 113 -14.38 1.81 6.27
C SER A 113 -13.89 3.22 6.64
N PHE A 114 -13.96 4.18 5.71
CA PHE A 114 -13.49 5.55 5.97
C PHE A 114 -14.40 6.30 6.93
N LYS A 115 -13.80 7.08 7.84
CA LYS A 115 -14.52 7.84 8.87
C LYS A 115 -14.71 9.32 8.51
N ASN A 116 -13.94 9.84 7.56
CA ASN A 116 -14.18 11.15 6.98
C ASN A 116 -13.90 11.16 5.45
N ALA A 117 -14.40 12.18 4.75
CA ALA A 117 -14.24 12.31 3.29
C ALA A 117 -12.77 12.54 2.87
N THR A 118 -12.01 13.28 3.69
CA THR A 118 -10.60 13.59 3.47
C THR A 118 -9.72 12.34 3.42
N ASP A 119 -9.96 11.37 4.32
CA ASP A 119 -9.29 10.07 4.35
C ASP A 119 -9.46 9.31 3.06
N CYS A 120 -10.72 9.24 2.59
CA CYS A 120 -11.08 8.55 1.36
C CYS A 120 -10.35 9.19 0.17
N TYR A 121 -10.31 10.53 0.11
CA TYR A 121 -9.62 11.26 -0.94
C TYR A 121 -8.09 11.08 -0.89
N ILE A 122 -7.48 11.18 0.30
CA ILE A 122 -6.03 10.97 0.48
C ILE A 122 -5.65 9.54 0.11
N TYR A 123 -6.41 8.55 0.56
CA TYR A 123 -6.21 7.15 0.20
C TYR A 123 -6.22 6.98 -1.32
N PHE A 124 -7.23 7.53 -2.01
CA PHE A 124 -7.30 7.49 -3.47
C PHE A 124 -6.10 8.17 -4.14
N CYS A 125 -5.68 9.33 -3.64
CA CYS A 125 -4.52 10.03 -4.16
C CYS A 125 -3.26 9.16 -4.15
N VAL A 126 -3.06 8.40 -3.07
CA VAL A 126 -1.91 7.49 -2.91
C VAL A 126 -2.10 6.19 -3.71
N ALA A 127 -3.30 5.59 -3.68
CA ALA A 127 -3.59 4.30 -4.30
C ALA A 127 -3.25 4.27 -5.80
N ARG A 128 -3.54 5.35 -6.53
CA ARG A 128 -3.26 5.49 -7.97
C ARG A 128 -1.80 5.28 -8.36
N TYR A 129 -0.87 5.45 -7.41
CA TYR A 129 0.56 5.33 -7.63
C TYR A 129 1.16 4.09 -6.97
N GLN A 130 0.36 3.22 -6.35
CA GLN A 130 0.87 2.04 -5.66
C GLN A 130 1.67 1.13 -6.61
N LYS A 131 1.23 0.99 -7.87
CA LYS A 131 1.92 0.23 -8.92
C LYS A 131 3.18 0.93 -9.46
N LEU A 132 3.33 2.23 -9.20
CA LEU A 132 4.46 3.06 -9.64
C LEU A 132 5.46 3.30 -8.49
N ASN A 133 5.52 2.35 -7.55
CA ASN A 133 6.37 2.41 -6.36
C ASN A 133 5.98 3.56 -5.41
N GLY A 134 4.69 3.86 -5.28
CA GLY A 134 4.15 4.81 -4.30
C GLY A 134 4.05 6.24 -4.81
N PHE A 135 3.32 7.06 -4.06
CA PHE A 135 3.02 8.45 -4.40
C PHE A 135 4.07 9.39 -3.84
N GLU A 136 4.76 10.16 -4.68
CA GLU A 136 5.77 11.12 -4.23
C GLU A 136 5.20 12.53 -4.09
N ALA A 137 5.21 13.06 -2.86
CA ALA A 137 4.69 14.38 -2.57
C ALA A 137 5.40 15.05 -1.38
N SER A 138 5.72 16.33 -1.53
CA SER A 138 6.03 17.21 -0.41
C SER A 138 4.74 17.64 0.31
N TYR A 139 4.85 18.21 1.51
CA TYR A 139 3.67 18.81 2.16
C TYR A 139 3.12 20.02 1.41
N ASN A 140 3.93 20.71 0.60
CA ASN A 140 3.43 21.76 -0.28
C ASN A 140 2.58 21.19 -1.41
N ASP A 141 2.98 20.03 -1.95
CA ASP A 141 2.18 19.31 -2.93
C ASP A 141 0.86 18.87 -2.30
N TRP A 142 0.87 18.31 -1.09
CA TRP A 142 -0.35 17.95 -0.35
C TRP A 142 -1.26 19.13 -0.04
N ALA A 143 -0.68 20.26 0.38
CA ALA A 143 -1.41 21.49 0.65
C ALA A 143 -2.18 21.97 -0.57
N SER A 144 -1.52 21.94 -1.72
CA SER A 144 -2.17 22.24 -2.99
C SER A 144 -3.26 21.19 -3.32
N ILE A 145 -3.05 19.88 -3.04
CA ILE A 145 -3.97 18.80 -3.48
C ILE A 145 -5.27 18.95 -2.72
N LEU A 146 -5.12 19.14 -1.41
CA LEU A 146 -6.20 19.29 -0.44
C LEU A 146 -6.77 20.70 -0.42
N ASN A 147 -6.14 21.66 -1.13
CA ASN A 147 -6.49 23.08 -1.15
C ASN A 147 -6.55 23.70 0.26
N VAL A 148 -5.51 23.46 1.05
CA VAL A 148 -5.37 23.95 2.43
C VAL A 148 -4.00 24.59 2.64
N SER A 149 -3.78 25.23 3.80
CA SER A 149 -2.45 25.74 4.16
C SER A 149 -1.45 24.59 4.33
N ARG A 150 -0.17 24.84 4.11
CA ARG A 150 0.91 23.86 4.35
C ARG A 150 0.84 23.25 5.75
N LYS A 151 0.58 24.09 6.77
CA LYS A 151 0.48 23.64 8.16
C LYS A 151 -0.66 22.62 8.33
N THR A 152 -1.84 22.96 7.81
CA THR A 152 -3.02 22.09 7.84
C THR A 152 -2.78 20.78 7.07
N ALA A 153 -2.08 20.85 5.93
CA ALA A 153 -1.73 19.66 5.15
C ALA A 153 -0.81 18.71 5.93
N ILE A 154 0.16 19.25 6.67
CA ILE A 154 1.03 18.46 7.56
C ILE A 154 0.16 17.75 8.60
N GLU A 155 -0.67 18.50 9.34
CA GLU A 155 -1.54 17.96 10.39
C GLU A 155 -2.45 16.85 9.85
N MET A 156 -3.08 17.07 8.70
CA MET A 156 -3.95 16.08 8.05
C MET A 156 -3.20 14.83 7.62
N ILE A 157 -2.04 14.96 6.97
CA ILE A 157 -1.29 13.81 6.45
C ILE A 157 -0.68 12.99 7.58
N GLU A 158 -0.12 13.63 8.61
CA GLU A 158 0.41 12.92 9.78
C GLU A 158 -0.70 12.18 10.54
N ASP A 159 -1.87 12.80 10.73
CA ASP A 159 -3.02 12.13 11.36
C ASP A 159 -3.51 10.91 10.54
N VAL A 160 -3.60 11.04 9.22
CA VAL A 160 -4.01 9.93 8.33
C VAL A 160 -2.97 8.80 8.33
N CYS A 161 -1.68 9.13 8.43
CA CYS A 161 -0.61 8.14 8.61
C CYS A 161 -0.72 7.42 9.96
N LYS A 162 -0.91 8.18 11.05
CA LYS A 162 -1.08 7.65 12.41
C LYS A 162 -2.26 6.69 12.52
N ARG A 163 -3.34 6.95 11.78
CA ARG A 163 -4.53 6.09 11.70
C ARG A 163 -4.37 4.89 10.76
N GLY A 164 -3.21 4.72 10.13
CA GLY A 164 -2.89 3.57 9.27
C GLY A 164 -3.65 3.54 7.95
N ILE A 165 -4.16 4.69 7.47
CA ILE A 165 -4.88 4.77 6.19
C ILE A 165 -3.90 4.79 5.02
N ILE A 166 -2.79 5.51 5.19
CA ILE A 166 -1.63 5.50 4.31
C ILE A 166 -0.36 5.34 5.16
N TYR A 167 0.75 5.01 4.52
CA TYR A 167 2.06 4.88 5.13
C TYR A 167 3.03 5.82 4.43
N LYS A 168 3.88 6.52 5.18
CA LYS A 168 4.76 7.58 4.65
C LYS A 168 6.22 7.21 4.85
N LYS A 169 6.97 7.05 3.76
CA LYS A 169 8.44 6.96 3.77
C LYS A 169 9.01 8.35 3.62
N ILE A 170 9.76 8.79 4.63
CA ILE A 170 10.40 10.11 4.62
C ILE A 170 11.49 10.12 3.55
N GLY A 171 11.52 11.17 2.72
CA GLY A 171 12.56 11.38 1.71
C GLY A 171 13.93 11.61 2.35
N GLY A 172 15.00 11.13 1.70
CA GLY A 172 16.37 11.35 2.15
C GLY A 172 16.79 12.82 2.05
N TYR A 173 17.89 13.20 2.70
CA TYR A 173 18.52 14.49 2.47
C TYR A 173 19.58 14.33 1.38
N THR A 174 19.51 15.13 0.32
CA THR A 174 20.55 15.20 -0.70
C THR A 174 21.62 16.19 -0.30
N ASP A 175 22.82 16.06 -0.87
CA ASP A 175 23.92 17.00 -0.64
C ASP A 175 23.72 18.36 -1.33
N GLU A 176 22.60 18.56 -2.03
CA GLU A 176 22.24 19.86 -2.61
C GLU A 176 21.80 20.82 -1.49
N GLU A 177 22.51 21.94 -1.32
CA GLU A 177 22.11 22.97 -0.36
C GLU A 177 21.06 23.92 -0.96
N ILE A 178 19.96 24.14 -0.23
CA ILE A 178 18.92 25.11 -0.62
C ILE A 178 19.29 26.52 -0.14
N ARG A 179 19.86 26.63 1.07
CA ARG A 179 20.41 27.84 1.69
C ARG A 179 21.44 27.43 2.75
N SER A 180 22.50 28.21 2.93
CA SER A 180 23.59 28.05 3.92
C SER A 180 23.42 26.88 4.90
N ASN A 181 24.04 25.74 4.59
CA ASN A 181 24.06 24.51 5.41
C ASN A 181 22.73 23.73 5.56
N GLN A 182 21.67 24.06 4.81
CA GLN A 182 20.43 23.26 4.75
C GLN A 182 20.40 22.38 3.51
N LYS A 183 20.62 21.08 3.73
CA LYS A 183 20.46 20.02 2.73
C LYS A 183 19.01 19.91 2.26
N LYS A 184 18.82 19.73 0.95
CA LYS A 184 17.52 19.56 0.33
C LYS A 184 16.95 18.19 0.67
N GLN A 185 15.74 18.16 1.21
CA GLN A 185 15.04 16.91 1.44
C GLN A 185 14.32 16.47 0.16
N GLU A 186 14.48 15.21 -0.21
CA GLU A 186 13.68 14.57 -1.24
C GLU A 186 12.20 14.54 -0.85
N LYS A 187 11.31 14.36 -1.83
CA LYS A 187 9.88 14.24 -1.55
C LYS A 187 9.63 12.98 -0.71
N ASN A 188 8.67 13.08 0.20
CA ASN A 188 8.17 11.91 0.90
C ASN A 188 7.44 11.02 -0.09
N ARG A 189 7.48 9.71 0.17
CA ARG A 189 6.82 8.70 -0.66
C ARG A 189 5.76 7.97 0.15
N TYR A 190 4.52 7.92 -0.33
CA TYR A 190 3.37 7.40 0.39
C TYR A 190 2.85 6.12 -0.25
N TYR A 191 2.27 5.24 0.58
CA TYR A 191 1.77 3.92 0.18
C TYR A 191 0.43 3.61 0.86
N ILE A 192 -0.40 2.76 0.26
CA ILE A 192 -1.66 2.29 0.86
C ILE A 192 -1.49 0.99 1.67
N GLN A 193 -0.39 0.27 1.45
CA GLN A 193 -0.01 -0.91 2.20
C GLN A 193 1.16 -0.57 3.11
N LYS A 194 1.23 -1.25 4.26
CA LYS A 194 2.36 -1.10 5.18
C LYS A 194 3.61 -1.50 4.43
N VAL A 195 4.43 -0.52 4.09
CA VAL A 195 5.81 -0.79 3.72
C VAL A 195 6.52 -1.06 5.03
N GLU A 196 7.23 -2.18 5.13
CA GLU A 196 8.15 -2.44 6.24
C GLU A 196 9.19 -1.32 6.27
N GLN A 197 8.85 -0.26 6.98
CA GLN A 197 9.78 0.75 7.40
C GLN A 197 10.48 0.17 8.61
N LYS A 198 11.81 0.10 8.52
CA LYS A 198 12.65 0.10 9.72
C LYS A 198 12.17 1.28 10.56
N GLU A 199 11.48 0.97 11.66
CA GLU A 199 10.54 1.85 12.33
C GLU A 199 11.20 3.16 12.78
N LYS A 200 10.83 4.29 12.17
CA LYS A 200 10.89 5.60 12.84
C LYS A 200 9.49 5.89 13.31
N ASP A 201 9.15 5.55 14.54
CA ASP A 201 7.86 5.95 15.08
C ASP A 201 7.95 6.76 16.36
N VAL A 202 7.27 7.89 16.27
CA VAL A 202 7.22 9.02 17.18
C VAL A 202 5.86 8.94 17.82
N THR A 203 5.73 8.25 18.95
CA THR A 203 4.47 8.23 19.70
C THR A 203 4.35 9.49 20.56
N GLU A 204 3.25 10.22 20.36
CA GLU A 204 2.64 11.15 21.32
C GLU A 204 1.61 10.36 22.14
N THR A 205 1.71 10.42 23.47
CA THR A 205 0.65 10.00 24.40
C THR A 205 0.16 11.22 25.17
N SER A 206 -1.14 11.47 25.08
CA SER A 206 -1.88 12.48 25.82
C SER A 206 -1.85 12.21 27.33
N ALA A 207 -1.78 13.30 28.09
CA ALA A 207 -1.62 13.35 29.54
C ALA A 207 -2.61 12.47 30.33
N THR A 208 -2.07 11.69 31.26
CA THR A 208 -2.69 11.51 32.58
C THR A 208 -1.59 11.63 33.64
N SER A 209 -1.82 12.52 34.59
CA SER A 209 -0.91 12.84 35.69
C SER A 209 -0.71 11.63 36.61
N SER A 210 0.50 11.07 36.62
CA SER A 210 1.10 10.48 37.81
C SER A 210 2.61 10.43 37.65
N LYS A 211 3.32 10.92 38.67
CA LYS A 211 4.79 10.99 38.75
C LYS A 211 5.41 9.63 38.43
N GLU A 212 6.16 9.54 37.34
CA GLU A 212 7.04 8.41 37.07
C GLU A 212 8.50 8.87 36.96
N THR A 213 9.28 8.24 37.83
CA THR A 213 10.72 8.23 37.91
C THR A 213 11.29 7.71 36.58
N VAL A 214 12.28 8.42 36.03
CA VAL A 214 13.05 7.98 34.86
C VAL A 214 13.65 6.60 35.15
N GLN A 215 13.12 5.56 34.49
CA GLN A 215 13.78 4.25 34.45
C GLN A 215 14.94 4.33 33.47
N ILE A 216 16.14 4.19 34.03
CA ILE A 216 17.40 3.96 33.33
C ILE A 216 17.29 2.60 32.65
N VAL A 217 17.39 2.56 31.32
CA VAL A 217 17.56 1.30 30.58
C VAL A 217 18.96 0.78 30.91
N GLN A 218 19.02 -0.28 31.72
CA GLN A 218 20.23 -1.07 31.93
C GLN A 218 20.60 -1.76 30.62
N GLU A 219 21.77 -1.41 30.07
CA GLU A 219 22.45 -2.23 29.08
C GLU A 219 23.06 -3.45 29.77
N ASN A 220 22.86 -4.62 29.15
CA ASN A 220 23.47 -5.88 29.56
C ASN A 220 25.00 -5.77 29.55
N ASP A 221 25.59 -6.25 30.63
CA ASP A 221 27.01 -6.27 30.94
C ASP A 221 27.87 -6.85 29.81
N THR A 222 28.65 -5.98 29.17
CA THR A 222 30.00 -6.34 28.72
C THR A 222 30.99 -5.54 29.54
N THR A 223 31.58 -6.21 30.52
CA THR A 223 32.63 -5.71 31.39
C THR A 223 33.82 -5.18 30.59
N ASN A 224 33.87 -3.87 30.39
CA ASN A 224 35.09 -3.14 30.11
C ASN A 224 35.03 -1.77 30.81
N THR A 225 35.34 -1.79 32.11
CA THR A 225 35.59 -0.64 32.99
C THR A 225 36.86 0.12 32.57
N ASN A 226 36.84 0.70 31.37
CA ASN A 226 37.73 1.79 31.02
C ASN A 226 36.83 2.98 30.72
N ASN A 227 36.71 3.89 31.70
CA ASN A 227 36.18 5.24 31.54
C ASN A 227 37.06 5.99 30.52
N LYS A 228 36.94 5.63 29.24
CA LYS A 228 37.58 6.36 28.15
C LYS A 228 36.82 7.67 28.02
N GLN A 229 37.57 8.76 28.14
CA GLN A 229 37.06 10.09 27.90
C GLN A 229 36.48 10.14 26.48
N GLU A 230 35.30 10.72 26.32
CA GLU A 230 34.68 10.86 25.01
C GLU A 230 35.55 11.76 24.11
N GLU A 231 35.92 11.26 22.93
CA GLU A 231 36.78 11.96 21.97
C GLU A 231 35.98 12.53 20.78
N ARG A 232 34.73 12.09 20.58
CA ARG A 232 33.86 12.60 19.52
C ARG A 232 33.54 14.08 19.76
N GLU A 233 33.58 14.89 18.70
CA GLU A 233 33.29 16.32 18.79
C GLU A 233 31.86 16.56 19.27
N HIS A 234 31.70 17.37 20.31
CA HIS A 234 30.39 17.65 20.90
C HIS A 234 30.35 19.00 21.61
N ASN A 235 29.14 19.52 21.78
CA ASN A 235 28.85 20.83 22.32
C ASN A 235 28.59 20.84 23.82
N TRP A 236 28.50 19.70 24.51
CA TRP A 236 28.08 19.60 25.91
C TRP A 236 28.82 20.53 26.91
N TYR A 237 30.12 20.76 26.72
CA TYR A 237 30.92 21.68 27.56
C TYR A 237 30.94 23.14 27.08
N VAL A 238 30.53 23.41 25.83
CA VAL A 238 30.61 24.75 25.24
C VAL A 238 29.40 25.57 25.68
N LYS A 239 29.62 26.57 26.53
CA LYS A 239 28.53 27.41 27.06
C LYS A 239 27.92 28.27 25.94
N GLY A 240 26.60 28.22 25.79
CA GLY A 240 25.87 29.03 24.81
C GLY A 240 25.85 28.47 23.39
N SER A 241 26.50 27.33 23.13
CA SER A 241 26.35 26.63 21.85
C SER A 241 24.95 26.01 21.71
N GLU A 242 24.51 25.87 20.48
CA GLU A 242 23.31 25.11 20.15
C GLU A 242 23.62 23.62 20.21
N LEU A 243 22.72 22.83 20.81
CA LEU A 243 22.84 21.38 20.83
C LEU A 243 22.22 20.81 19.55
N THR A 244 22.84 19.78 19.02
CA THR A 244 22.45 19.09 17.78
C THR A 244 22.04 17.65 18.07
N VAL A 245 21.46 16.98 17.08
CA VAL A 245 21.12 15.55 17.17
C VAL A 245 22.36 14.70 17.48
N ASP A 246 23.53 15.08 16.96
CA ASP A 246 24.78 14.34 17.16
C ASP A 246 25.26 14.42 18.61
N ASP A 247 25.05 15.56 19.27
CA ASP A 247 25.36 15.71 20.70
C ASP A 247 24.54 14.72 21.55
N PHE A 248 23.24 14.61 21.25
CA PHE A 248 22.35 13.66 21.92
C PHE A 248 22.66 12.21 21.56
N TYR A 249 23.08 11.94 20.32
CA TYR A 249 23.53 10.61 19.93
C TYR A 249 24.81 10.18 20.69
N ILE A 250 25.78 11.09 20.83
CA ILE A 250 26.99 10.85 21.64
C ILE A 250 26.60 10.60 23.10
N TYR A 251 25.71 11.42 23.66
CA TYR A 251 25.18 11.23 25.01
C TYR A 251 24.56 9.85 25.22
N LEU A 252 23.76 9.37 24.26
CA LEU A 252 23.09 8.07 24.34
C LEU A 252 24.02 6.87 24.16
N THR A 253 25.17 7.05 23.50
CA THR A 253 26.06 5.95 23.11
C THR A 253 27.41 5.98 23.81
N THR A 254 27.68 7.00 24.63
CA THR A 254 28.95 7.11 25.36
C THR A 254 28.95 6.28 26.63
N ASN A 255 30.14 5.83 27.03
CA ASN A 255 30.41 5.26 28.35
C ASN A 255 31.08 6.29 29.29
N ASP A 256 31.28 7.54 28.85
CA ASP A 256 31.85 8.60 29.68
C ASP A 256 30.81 9.14 30.68
N GLU A 257 30.90 8.67 31.92
CA GLU A 257 30.03 9.09 33.03
C GLU A 257 30.11 10.59 33.35
N LYS A 258 31.26 11.25 33.09
CA LYS A 258 31.39 12.70 33.32
C LYS A 258 30.61 13.47 32.26
N LEU A 259 30.69 13.03 31.00
CA LEU A 259 29.90 13.61 29.92
C LEU A 259 28.41 13.45 30.18
N LYS A 260 27.95 12.25 30.57
CA LYS A 260 26.53 12.00 30.88
C LYS A 260 25.99 12.98 31.92
N LYS A 261 26.69 13.12 33.05
CA LYS A 261 26.31 14.06 34.11
C LYS A 261 26.26 15.52 33.64
N GLN A 262 27.25 15.95 32.84
CA GLN A 262 27.27 17.30 32.28
C GLN A 262 26.11 17.51 31.30
N ALA A 263 25.84 16.52 30.44
CA ALA A 263 24.75 16.56 29.48
C ALA A 263 23.39 16.65 30.18
N GLU A 264 23.14 15.81 31.20
CA GLU A 264 21.94 15.84 32.03
C GLU A 264 21.72 17.21 32.68
N PHE A 265 22.77 17.81 33.26
CA PHE A 265 22.67 19.15 33.85
C PHE A 265 22.21 20.19 32.81
N ARG A 266 22.78 20.14 31.61
CA ARG A 266 22.44 21.07 30.53
C ARG A 266 21.05 20.82 29.94
N ILE A 267 20.68 19.55 29.73
CA ILE A 267 19.34 19.11 29.33
C ILE A 267 18.30 19.67 30.31
N ASN A 268 18.53 19.49 31.61
CA ASN A 268 17.65 20.00 32.66
C ASN A 268 17.57 21.52 32.66
N ALA A 269 18.69 22.22 32.43
CA ALA A 269 18.71 23.68 32.36
C ALA A 269 17.90 24.22 31.17
N ILE A 270 18.02 23.61 29.99
CA ILE A 270 17.28 23.98 28.78
C ILE A 270 15.79 23.66 28.93
N SER A 271 15.47 22.51 29.55
CA SER A 271 14.09 22.03 29.72
C SER A 271 13.27 22.79 30.76
N LYS A 272 13.84 23.81 31.44
CA LYS A 272 13.13 24.64 32.42
C LYS A 272 12.00 25.47 31.81
N ASN A 273 12.06 25.77 30.51
CA ASN A 273 10.98 26.46 29.81
C ASN A 273 10.35 25.53 28.75
N GLU A 274 9.07 25.72 28.44
CA GLU A 274 8.32 24.85 27.52
C GLU A 274 8.97 24.73 26.14
N LYS A 275 9.46 25.84 25.59
CA LYS A 275 10.11 25.86 24.27
C LYS A 275 11.39 25.02 24.26
N GLY A 276 12.21 25.14 25.29
CA GLY A 276 13.46 24.40 25.46
C GLY A 276 13.21 22.92 25.73
N LYS A 277 12.18 22.60 26.51
CA LYS A 277 11.72 21.22 26.71
C LYS A 277 11.36 20.56 25.37
N TYR A 278 10.54 21.22 24.55
CA TYR A 278 10.19 20.72 23.22
C TYR A 278 11.41 20.49 22.32
N ILE A 279 12.38 21.42 22.32
CA ILE A 279 13.62 21.28 21.53
C ILE A 279 14.42 20.06 22.00
N VAL A 280 14.61 19.90 23.30
CA VAL A 280 15.33 18.75 23.89
C VAL A 280 14.63 17.44 23.55
N GLU A 281 13.31 17.37 23.70
CA GLU A 281 12.51 16.17 23.38
C GLU A 281 12.63 15.81 21.89
N SER A 282 12.57 16.79 20.99
CA SER A 282 12.74 16.57 19.54
C SER A 282 14.14 16.02 19.22
N LEU A 283 15.20 16.66 19.72
CA LEU A 283 16.58 16.25 19.43
C LEU A 283 16.92 14.88 20.04
N MET A 284 16.47 14.62 21.27
CA MET A 284 16.62 13.33 21.93
C MET A 284 15.95 12.22 21.13
N LYS A 285 14.74 12.47 20.63
CA LYS A 285 13.97 11.52 19.84
C LYS A 285 14.64 11.21 18.51
N GLU A 286 15.12 12.25 17.81
CA GLU A 286 15.89 12.08 16.57
C GLU A 286 17.19 11.30 16.80
N ALA A 287 17.88 11.54 17.92
CA ALA A 287 19.11 10.84 18.28
C ALA A 287 18.85 9.36 18.64
N GLN A 288 17.79 9.07 19.41
CA GLN A 288 17.37 7.69 19.69
C GLN A 288 17.09 6.91 18.41
N GLU A 289 16.44 7.55 17.43
CA GLU A 289 16.18 6.93 16.15
C GLU A 289 17.46 6.68 15.35
N LYS A 290 18.44 7.59 15.43
CA LYS A 290 19.76 7.39 14.84
C LYS A 290 20.49 6.19 15.47
N VAL A 291 20.42 6.03 16.79
CA VAL A 291 20.97 4.84 17.49
C VAL A 291 20.29 3.56 17.02
N LYS A 292 18.95 3.56 16.90
CA LYS A 292 18.21 2.40 16.38
C LYS A 292 18.60 2.05 14.94
N ASP A 293 18.67 3.04 14.05
CA ASP A 293 19.06 2.83 12.66
C ASP A 293 20.46 2.23 12.52
N GLU A 294 21.40 2.67 13.35
CA GLU A 294 22.76 2.15 13.36
C GLU A 294 22.84 0.72 13.91
N LYS A 295 22.13 0.43 15.01
CA LYS A 295 21.98 -0.96 15.52
C LYS A 295 21.40 -1.87 14.42
N ARG A 296 20.30 -1.45 13.77
CA ARG A 296 19.69 -2.18 12.64
C ARG A 296 20.60 -2.31 11.41
N LYS A 297 21.60 -1.43 11.25
CA LYS A 297 22.58 -1.52 10.16
C LYS A 297 23.66 -2.53 10.53
N GLN A 298 24.16 -2.48 11.76
CA GLN A 298 25.11 -3.46 12.30
C GLN A 298 24.53 -4.87 12.26
N GLU A 299 23.27 -5.06 12.71
CA GLU A 299 22.56 -6.33 12.62
C GLU A 299 22.50 -6.86 11.18
N ARG A 300 22.15 -6.00 10.20
CA ARG A 300 22.11 -6.43 8.79
C ARG A 300 23.48 -6.82 8.24
N GLU A 301 24.53 -6.08 8.58
CA GLU A 301 25.90 -6.42 8.15
C GLU A 301 26.37 -7.72 8.81
N MET A 302 25.98 -7.97 10.05
CA MET A 302 26.22 -9.23 10.76
C MET A 302 25.47 -10.40 10.10
N LEU A 303 24.17 -10.25 9.79
CA LEU A 303 23.34 -11.26 9.13
C LEU A 303 23.82 -11.61 7.72
N LYS A 304 24.43 -10.66 6.99
CA LYS A 304 25.05 -10.92 5.68
C LYS A 304 26.22 -11.90 5.74
N GLN A 305 26.86 -12.04 6.88
CA GLN A 305 28.01 -12.92 7.08
C GLN A 305 27.60 -14.30 7.62
N MET A 306 26.32 -14.48 7.97
CA MET A 306 25.80 -15.69 8.59
C MET A 306 25.06 -16.56 7.58
N THR A 307 25.27 -17.87 7.67
CA THR A 307 24.51 -18.85 6.88
C THR A 307 23.15 -19.11 7.50
N ASN A 308 23.09 -19.28 8.82
CA ASN A 308 21.87 -19.43 9.61
C ASN A 308 22.02 -18.63 10.91
N ALA A 309 20.91 -18.12 11.44
CA ALA A 309 20.89 -17.42 12.72
C ALA A 309 19.53 -17.55 13.39
N VAL A 310 19.52 -17.39 14.70
CA VAL A 310 18.30 -17.28 15.51
C VAL A 310 18.36 -16.05 16.41
N ARG A 311 17.20 -15.49 16.73
CA ARG A 311 17.04 -14.46 17.75
C ARG A 311 16.54 -15.12 19.02
N LEU A 312 17.22 -14.89 20.14
CA LEU A 312 16.79 -15.32 21.45
C LEU A 312 15.80 -14.32 22.05
N LYS A 313 15.04 -14.73 23.06
CA LYS A 313 14.03 -13.90 23.75
C LYS A 313 14.62 -12.68 24.48
N ASP A 314 15.92 -12.68 24.76
CA ASP A 314 16.63 -11.51 25.29
C ASP A 314 17.05 -10.50 24.21
N GLY A 315 16.77 -10.81 22.93
CA GLY A 315 17.08 -10.01 21.75
C GLY A 315 18.44 -10.33 21.11
N THR A 316 19.25 -11.20 21.73
CA THR A 316 20.55 -11.62 21.20
C THR A 316 20.39 -12.40 19.91
N ILE A 317 21.20 -12.06 18.90
CA ILE A 317 21.29 -12.80 17.64
C ILE A 317 22.46 -13.77 17.73
N VAL A 318 22.19 -15.06 17.57
CA VAL A 318 23.18 -16.14 17.60
C VAL A 318 23.32 -16.71 16.19
N ALA A 319 24.54 -16.70 15.66
CA ALA A 319 24.87 -17.45 14.45
C ALA A 319 24.81 -18.94 14.76
N VAL A 320 24.11 -19.72 13.94
CA VAL A 320 23.96 -21.15 14.16
C VAL A 320 24.57 -21.96 13.03
N ASP A 321 25.28 -23.02 13.40
CA ASP A 321 25.92 -23.96 12.50
C ASP A 321 25.79 -25.40 13.04
N GLU A 322 26.34 -26.37 12.31
CA GLU A 322 26.32 -27.79 12.70
C GLU A 322 26.94 -28.08 14.08
N LYS A 323 27.78 -27.18 14.62
CA LYS A 323 28.54 -27.40 15.85
C LYS A 323 27.83 -26.86 17.08
N ASN A 324 27.07 -25.77 16.94
CA ASN A 324 26.44 -25.09 18.07
C ASN A 324 24.91 -25.20 18.12
N ILE A 325 24.24 -25.58 17.02
CA ILE A 325 22.78 -25.58 16.98
C ILE A 325 22.15 -26.50 18.06
N ASP A 326 22.78 -27.64 18.35
CA ASP A 326 22.30 -28.59 19.37
C ASP A 326 22.43 -28.06 20.82
N THR A 327 23.14 -26.95 21.03
CA THR A 327 23.34 -26.36 22.37
C THR A 327 22.29 -25.29 22.73
N ILE A 328 21.46 -24.90 21.77
CA ILE A 328 20.46 -23.85 21.94
C ILE A 328 19.14 -24.47 22.41
N ASP A 329 18.63 -24.01 23.56
CA ASP A 329 17.30 -24.37 24.02
C ASP A 329 16.24 -23.64 23.19
N VAL A 330 15.38 -24.40 22.50
CA VAL A 330 14.26 -23.85 21.72
C VAL A 330 13.35 -22.94 22.54
N ASN A 331 13.24 -23.16 23.86
CA ASN A 331 12.43 -22.31 24.72
C ASN A 331 13.02 -20.91 24.90
N GLU A 332 14.30 -20.71 24.61
CA GLU A 332 14.98 -19.42 24.63
C GLU A 332 14.94 -18.74 23.25
N VAL A 333 14.56 -19.46 22.18
CA VAL A 333 14.43 -18.93 20.83
C VAL A 333 13.12 -18.17 20.68
N ASP A 334 13.21 -16.98 20.07
CA ASP A 334 12.07 -16.14 19.70
C ASP A 334 11.80 -16.28 18.19
N CYS A 335 12.83 -16.05 17.37
CA CYS A 335 12.71 -16.05 15.92
C CYS A 335 13.82 -16.84 15.23
N ILE A 336 13.52 -17.38 14.05
CA ILE A 336 14.49 -17.98 13.12
C ILE A 336 14.68 -17.02 11.94
N PHE A 337 15.93 -16.74 11.57
CA PHE A 337 16.22 -15.95 10.37
C PHE A 337 16.22 -16.81 9.12
N TYR A 338 15.71 -16.26 8.01
CA TYR A 338 15.72 -16.89 6.69
C TYR A 338 16.04 -15.88 5.57
N SER A 339 16.35 -16.42 4.40
CA SER A 339 16.56 -15.66 3.17
C SER A 339 15.39 -15.79 2.20
N TYR A 340 14.97 -14.67 1.61
CA TYR A 340 14.01 -14.64 0.50
C TYR A 340 14.67 -15.03 -0.83
N TYR A 341 15.93 -14.63 -1.03
CA TYR A 341 16.62 -14.77 -2.33
C TYR A 341 17.79 -15.75 -2.30
N GLY A 342 18.04 -16.41 -1.16
CA GLY A 342 19.15 -17.35 -0.97
C GLY A 342 20.53 -16.69 -0.98
N GLN A 343 20.61 -15.39 -0.71
CA GLN A 343 21.88 -14.64 -0.75
C GLN A 343 22.42 -14.33 0.65
N HIS A 344 21.54 -13.86 1.53
CA HIS A 344 21.85 -13.54 2.92
C HIS A 344 20.58 -13.61 3.76
N LEU A 345 20.73 -13.71 5.07
CA LEU A 345 19.59 -13.64 5.99
C LEU A 345 19.02 -12.20 5.98
N GLU A 346 17.72 -12.08 5.70
CA GLU A 346 17.07 -10.79 5.47
C GLU A 346 15.86 -10.57 6.37
N THR A 347 15.19 -11.66 6.76
CA THR A 347 13.92 -11.65 7.48
C THR A 347 13.92 -12.71 8.57
N GLU A 348 13.07 -12.54 9.56
CA GLU A 348 12.90 -13.47 10.66
C GLU A 348 11.44 -13.94 10.75
N VAL A 349 11.25 -15.12 11.31
CA VAL A 349 9.94 -15.69 11.55
C VAL A 349 9.86 -16.17 12.99
N GLU A 350 8.76 -15.84 13.66
CA GLU A 350 8.44 -16.30 15.00
C GLU A 350 8.47 -17.83 15.07
N ILE A 351 9.09 -18.40 16.11
CA ILE A 351 9.17 -19.86 16.30
C ILE A 351 7.78 -20.52 16.41
N GLN A 352 6.78 -19.73 16.82
CA GLN A 352 5.37 -20.11 16.90
C GLN A 352 4.75 -20.39 15.53
N ILE A 353 5.42 -20.06 14.41
CA ILE A 353 4.91 -20.36 13.06
C ILE A 353 4.64 -21.86 12.82
N PHE A 354 5.30 -22.74 13.59
CA PHE A 354 5.07 -24.18 13.55
C PHE A 354 3.75 -24.60 14.20
N GLN A 355 3.01 -23.68 14.83
CA GLN A 355 1.73 -23.94 15.48
C GLN A 355 0.55 -23.47 14.62
N PRO A 356 -0.65 -24.06 14.78
CA PRO A 356 -1.87 -23.55 14.17
C PRO A 356 -2.18 -22.13 14.63
N THR A 357 -2.57 -21.27 13.70
CA THR A 357 -3.05 -19.92 14.02
C THR A 357 -4.49 -19.98 14.50
N ILE A 358 -4.80 -19.33 15.62
CA ILE A 358 -6.16 -19.14 16.13
C ILE A 358 -6.58 -17.68 15.97
N TYR A 359 -7.87 -17.48 15.73
CA TYR A 359 -8.47 -16.16 15.67
C TYR A 359 -9.52 -16.05 16.77
N GLU A 360 -9.14 -15.47 17.91
CA GLU A 360 -10.01 -15.30 19.07
C GLU A 360 -10.15 -13.82 19.40
N ASN A 361 -11.39 -13.35 19.60
CA ASN A 361 -11.69 -11.96 19.97
C ASN A 361 -11.10 -10.90 19.03
N GLY A 362 -10.94 -11.21 17.75
CA GLY A 362 -10.37 -10.30 16.76
C GLY A 362 -8.83 -10.22 16.76
N ILE A 363 -8.17 -11.03 17.59
CA ILE A 363 -6.71 -11.09 17.70
C ILE A 363 -6.23 -12.41 17.09
N LEU A 364 -5.26 -12.30 16.17
CA LEU A 364 -4.56 -13.47 15.63
C LEU A 364 -3.53 -13.93 16.68
N GLY A 365 -3.59 -15.20 17.06
CA GLY A 365 -2.62 -15.83 17.95
C GLY A 365 -2.27 -17.23 17.46
N TYR A 366 -1.57 -17.99 18.29
CA TYR A 366 -1.19 -19.37 18.02
C TYR A 366 -1.79 -20.30 19.08
N GLU A 367 -2.16 -21.51 18.69
CA GLU A 367 -2.48 -22.55 19.67
C GLU A 367 -1.27 -22.87 20.53
N ASN A 368 -1.48 -23.12 21.82
CA ASN A 368 -0.41 -23.56 22.71
C ASN A 368 -0.04 -25.03 22.46
N ARG A 369 0.77 -25.27 21.44
CA ARG A 369 1.26 -26.58 20.97
C ARG A 369 2.79 -26.65 21.02
N PRO A 370 3.40 -26.74 22.22
CA PRO A 370 4.86 -26.77 22.34
C PRO A 370 5.48 -28.01 21.66
N ASP A 371 4.73 -29.10 21.57
CA ASP A 371 5.08 -30.31 20.82
C ASP A 371 5.38 -30.02 19.34
N MET A 372 4.58 -29.16 18.71
CA MET A 372 4.79 -28.76 17.31
C MET A 372 6.00 -27.84 17.15
N ILE A 373 6.24 -26.94 18.12
CA ILE A 373 7.44 -26.08 18.14
C ILE A 373 8.70 -26.95 18.23
N HIS A 374 8.74 -27.90 19.18
CA HIS A 374 9.86 -28.80 19.33
C HIS A 374 10.13 -29.58 18.05
N ARG A 375 9.08 -30.10 17.39
CA ARG A 375 9.25 -30.81 16.14
C ARG A 375 9.76 -29.93 14.99
N GLY A 376 9.25 -28.71 14.88
CA GLY A 376 9.76 -27.73 13.89
C GLY A 376 11.22 -27.37 14.13
N TRP A 377 11.62 -27.25 15.40
CA TRP A 377 13.01 -27.00 15.79
C TRP A 377 13.94 -28.16 15.46
N GLU A 378 13.53 -29.42 15.68
CA GLU A 378 14.30 -30.60 15.26
C GLU A 378 14.56 -30.60 13.74
N LEU A 379 13.53 -30.33 12.93
CA LEU A 379 13.67 -30.24 11.48
C LEU A 379 14.55 -29.06 11.05
N TYR A 380 14.50 -27.95 11.78
CA TYR A 380 15.42 -26.84 11.57
C TYR A 380 16.87 -27.22 11.92
N ILE A 381 17.11 -27.95 13.02
CA ILE A 381 18.43 -28.49 13.37
C ILE A 381 18.96 -29.37 12.23
N GLU A 382 18.13 -30.28 11.71
CA GLU A 382 18.49 -31.14 10.57
C GLU A 382 18.88 -30.31 9.34
N HIS A 383 18.15 -29.23 9.07
CA HIS A 383 18.46 -28.30 7.98
C HIS A 383 19.78 -27.55 8.22
N VAL A 384 20.00 -26.99 9.41
CA VAL A 384 21.24 -26.27 9.73
C VAL A 384 22.48 -27.17 9.56
N LYS A 385 22.35 -28.46 9.87
CA LYS A 385 23.41 -29.47 9.69
C LYS A 385 23.75 -29.77 8.23
N THR A 386 22.94 -29.34 7.25
CA THR A 386 23.33 -29.42 5.83
C THR A 386 24.28 -28.29 5.43
N CYS A 387 24.53 -27.32 6.32
CA CYS A 387 25.27 -26.09 6.05
C CYS A 387 24.65 -25.22 4.95
N GLU A 388 23.39 -25.48 4.59
CA GLU A 388 22.62 -24.64 3.66
C GLU A 388 21.90 -23.52 4.41
N MET A 389 21.77 -22.37 3.76
CA MET A 389 21.01 -21.23 4.29
C MET A 389 19.52 -21.57 4.31
N LEU A 390 18.83 -21.27 5.42
CA LEU A 390 17.38 -21.39 5.47
C LEU A 390 16.74 -20.39 4.51
N THR A 391 15.97 -20.88 3.55
CA THR A 391 15.18 -20.06 2.63
C THR A 391 13.71 -20.03 3.04
N LEU A 392 12.93 -19.07 2.52
CA LEU A 392 11.48 -19.06 2.74
C LEU A 392 10.83 -20.39 2.32
N SER A 393 11.17 -20.90 1.13
CA SER A 393 10.62 -22.17 0.63
C SER A 393 10.93 -23.33 1.57
N LYS A 394 12.15 -23.36 2.15
CA LYS A 394 12.54 -24.41 3.08
C LYS A 394 11.85 -24.27 4.43
N CYS A 395 11.66 -23.04 4.91
CA CYS A 395 10.87 -22.76 6.11
C CYS A 395 9.41 -23.23 5.94
N GLU A 396 8.81 -22.98 4.78
CA GLU A 396 7.46 -23.47 4.45
C GLU A 396 7.41 -25.00 4.36
N GLU A 397 8.43 -25.64 3.79
CA GLU A 397 8.55 -27.11 3.74
C GLU A 397 8.61 -27.72 5.14
N ILE A 398 9.47 -27.17 6.02
CA ILE A 398 9.57 -27.62 7.42
C ILE A 398 8.21 -27.45 8.11
N LYS A 399 7.58 -26.27 7.97
CA LYS A 399 6.27 -26.01 8.53
C LYS A 399 5.24 -27.02 8.03
N ASP A 400 5.15 -27.23 6.73
CA ASP A 400 4.20 -28.15 6.14
C ASP A 400 4.43 -29.59 6.60
N GLN A 401 5.69 -30.00 6.78
CA GLN A 401 6.02 -31.30 7.35
C GLN A 401 5.52 -31.44 8.79
N VAL A 402 5.76 -30.45 9.65
CA VAL A 402 5.22 -30.43 11.03
C VAL A 402 3.69 -30.56 10.97
N PHE A 403 3.02 -29.74 10.17
CA PHE A 403 1.55 -29.77 10.10
C PHE A 403 1.02 -31.11 9.56
N ASP A 404 1.66 -31.70 8.56
CA ASP A 404 1.25 -32.99 7.99
C ASP A 404 1.46 -34.15 8.98
N GLU A 405 2.48 -34.08 9.85
CA GLU A 405 2.72 -35.06 10.93
C GLU A 405 1.66 -34.99 12.03
N PHE A 406 1.24 -33.79 12.43
CA PHE A 406 0.24 -33.59 13.50
C PHE A 406 -1.22 -33.59 13.00
N PHE A 407 -1.46 -33.27 11.73
CA PHE A 407 -2.79 -33.18 11.11
C PHE A 407 -2.82 -33.92 9.77
N PRO A 408 -2.76 -35.27 9.77
CA PRO A 408 -2.66 -36.07 8.55
C PRO A 408 -3.85 -35.88 7.60
N GLU A 409 -5.03 -35.54 8.12
CA GLU A 409 -6.24 -35.23 7.34
C GLU A 409 -6.02 -34.05 6.37
N ARG A 410 -5.21 -33.06 6.78
CA ARG A 410 -4.85 -31.89 5.95
C ARG A 410 -4.11 -32.30 4.66
N LYS A 411 -3.33 -33.38 4.73
CA LYS A 411 -2.59 -33.90 3.57
C LYS A 411 -3.53 -34.43 2.49
N GLU A 412 -4.66 -35.03 2.90
CA GLU A 412 -5.69 -35.48 1.98
C GLU A 412 -6.47 -34.30 1.39
N GLU A 413 -6.80 -33.29 2.20
CA GLU A 413 -7.44 -32.07 1.72
C GLU A 413 -6.58 -31.29 0.71
N LYS A 414 -5.28 -31.15 0.96
CA LYS A 414 -4.34 -30.52 0.02
C LYS A 414 -4.33 -31.23 -1.35
N LYS A 415 -4.39 -32.56 -1.38
CA LYS A 415 -4.50 -33.34 -2.62
C LYS A 415 -5.81 -33.06 -3.35
N VAL A 416 -6.93 -32.98 -2.63
CA VAL A 416 -8.25 -32.66 -3.19
C VAL A 416 -8.28 -31.23 -3.77
N ILE A 417 -7.72 -30.25 -3.05
CA ILE A 417 -7.65 -28.85 -3.49
C ILE A 417 -6.78 -28.71 -4.75
N SER A 418 -5.60 -29.36 -4.77
CA SER A 418 -4.72 -29.38 -5.95
C SER A 418 -5.43 -29.96 -7.18
N LYS A 419 -6.17 -31.06 -6.99
CA LYS A 419 -6.96 -31.68 -8.06
C LYS A 419 -8.05 -30.73 -8.58
N LYS A 420 -8.82 -30.10 -7.69
CA LYS A 420 -9.85 -29.11 -8.06
C LYS A 420 -9.27 -27.89 -8.78
N LYS A 421 -8.07 -27.44 -8.40
CA LYS A 421 -7.39 -26.32 -9.08
C LYS A 421 -7.02 -26.70 -10.52
N LYS A 422 -6.45 -27.89 -10.73
CA LYS A 422 -6.16 -28.41 -12.08
C LYS A 422 -7.43 -28.58 -12.91
N GLU A 423 -8.51 -29.07 -12.32
CA GLU A 423 -9.81 -29.18 -13.01
C GLU A 423 -10.34 -27.81 -13.45
N ARG A 424 -10.21 -26.77 -12.62
CA ARG A 424 -10.57 -25.39 -13.01
C ARG A 424 -9.71 -24.83 -14.13
N GLU A 425 -8.38 -25.01 -14.06
CA GLU A 425 -7.47 -24.56 -15.12
C GLU A 425 -7.80 -25.23 -16.47
N ILE A 426 -8.17 -26.51 -16.46
CA ILE A 426 -8.61 -27.23 -17.68
C ILE A 426 -9.92 -26.65 -18.22
N ILE A 427 -10.87 -26.32 -17.35
CA ILE A 427 -12.14 -25.70 -17.74
C ILE A 427 -11.89 -24.32 -18.37
N ASP A 428 -11.05 -23.49 -17.75
CA ASP A 428 -10.74 -22.15 -18.25
C ASP A 428 -10.06 -22.22 -19.64
N ILE A 429 -9.12 -23.15 -19.83
CA ILE A 429 -8.49 -23.39 -21.15
C ILE A 429 -9.53 -23.84 -22.18
N ALA A 430 -10.44 -24.76 -21.80
CA ALA A 430 -11.48 -25.23 -22.70
C ALA A 430 -12.45 -24.11 -23.12
N THR A 431 -12.78 -23.19 -22.20
CA THR A 431 -13.59 -22.00 -22.50
C THR A 431 -12.89 -21.09 -23.50
N ILE A 432 -11.59 -20.81 -23.32
CA ILE A 432 -10.82 -19.98 -24.26
C ILE A 432 -10.81 -20.60 -25.67
N VAL A 433 -10.56 -21.91 -25.77
CA VAL A 433 -10.55 -22.62 -27.06
C VAL A 433 -11.92 -22.58 -27.73
N MET A 434 -13.01 -22.67 -26.96
CA MET A 434 -14.38 -22.60 -27.47
C MET A 434 -14.69 -21.21 -28.05
N GLU A 435 -14.31 -20.14 -27.34
CA GLU A 435 -14.48 -18.77 -27.81
C GLU A 435 -13.68 -18.46 -29.09
N GLU A 436 -12.45 -19.00 -29.21
CA GLU A 436 -11.66 -18.89 -30.44
C GLU A 436 -12.31 -19.63 -31.61
N TRP A 437 -12.83 -20.83 -31.36
CA TRP A 437 -13.51 -21.62 -32.39
C TRP A 437 -14.79 -20.94 -32.90
N GLU A 438 -15.60 -20.35 -32.02
CA GLU A 438 -16.79 -19.59 -32.40
C GLU A 438 -16.45 -18.35 -33.25
N LYS A 439 -15.33 -17.68 -32.98
CA LYS A 439 -14.85 -16.54 -33.78
C LYS A 439 -14.44 -17.00 -35.18
N ASP A 440 -13.70 -18.09 -35.28
CA ASP A 440 -13.29 -18.67 -36.55
C ASP A 440 -14.50 -19.14 -37.38
N GLU A 441 -15.52 -19.70 -36.73
CA GLU A 441 -16.76 -20.10 -37.39
C GLU A 441 -17.52 -18.90 -37.96
N LYS A 442 -17.72 -17.83 -37.17
CA LYS A 442 -18.35 -16.59 -37.66
C LYS A 442 -17.60 -15.99 -38.84
N LYS A 443 -16.25 -15.99 -38.79
CA LYS A 443 -15.43 -15.50 -39.89
C LYS A 443 -15.64 -16.32 -41.18
N ARG A 444 -15.73 -17.66 -41.08
CA ARG A 444 -16.04 -18.51 -42.23
C ARG A 444 -17.43 -18.23 -42.81
N GLU A 445 -18.42 -17.98 -41.95
CA GLU A 445 -19.77 -17.60 -42.39
C GLU A 445 -19.78 -16.25 -43.13
N GLU A 446 -19.05 -15.25 -42.63
CA GLU A 446 -18.88 -13.95 -43.28
C GLU A 446 -18.19 -14.07 -44.65
N GLU A 447 -17.11 -14.86 -44.75
CA GLU A 447 -16.41 -15.13 -46.00
C GLU A 447 -17.31 -15.83 -47.03
N GLN A 448 -18.12 -16.80 -46.60
CA GLN A 448 -19.11 -17.47 -47.47
C GLN A 448 -20.17 -16.49 -47.97
N LYS A 449 -20.67 -15.61 -47.09
CA LYS A 449 -21.65 -14.59 -47.46
C LYS A 449 -21.07 -13.60 -48.47
N GLU A 450 -19.83 -13.15 -48.28
CA GLU A 450 -19.16 -12.28 -49.23
C GLU A 450 -18.97 -12.96 -50.59
N GLN A 451 -18.62 -14.25 -50.60
CA GLN A 451 -18.49 -15.03 -51.83
C GLN A 451 -19.83 -15.13 -52.59
N GLN A 452 -20.94 -15.36 -51.88
CA GLN A 452 -22.28 -15.39 -52.47
C GLN A 452 -22.70 -14.02 -53.03
N ASP A 453 -22.39 -12.93 -52.32
CA ASP A 453 -22.65 -11.57 -52.79
C ASP A 453 -21.87 -11.25 -54.06
N ARG A 454 -20.59 -11.64 -54.13
CA ARG A 454 -19.75 -11.48 -55.33
C ARG A 454 -20.30 -12.26 -56.52
N GLN A 455 -20.73 -13.50 -56.32
CA GLN A 455 -21.37 -14.30 -57.37
C GLN A 455 -22.68 -13.66 -57.86
N SER A 456 -23.49 -13.12 -56.95
CA SER A 456 -24.74 -12.44 -57.28
C SER A 456 -24.50 -11.17 -58.11
N ARG A 457 -23.49 -10.37 -57.77
CA ARG A 457 -23.09 -9.19 -58.56
C ARG A 457 -22.59 -9.56 -59.95
N LEU A 458 -21.80 -10.63 -60.06
CA LEU A 458 -21.31 -11.12 -61.35
C LEU A 458 -22.48 -11.55 -62.26
N LEU A 459 -23.47 -12.25 -61.71
CA LEU A 459 -24.67 -12.64 -62.45
C LEU A 459 -25.48 -11.43 -62.93
N GLN A 460 -25.65 -10.41 -62.08
CA GLN A 460 -26.31 -9.15 -62.47
C GLN A 460 -25.56 -8.45 -63.61
N PHE A 461 -24.23 -8.37 -63.53
CA PHE A 461 -23.40 -7.77 -64.56
C PHE A 461 -23.51 -8.51 -65.91
N LEU A 462 -23.50 -9.85 -65.87
CA LEU A 462 -23.68 -10.67 -67.08
C LEU A 462 -25.07 -10.46 -67.71
N ASP A 463 -26.13 -10.36 -66.89
CA ASP A 463 -27.49 -10.06 -67.37
C ASP A 463 -27.60 -8.67 -68.01
N GLU A 464 -26.90 -7.66 -67.46
CA GLU A 464 -26.80 -6.32 -68.07
C GLU A 464 -26.08 -6.35 -69.43
N ILE A 465 -24.96 -7.08 -69.54
CA ILE A 465 -24.27 -7.26 -70.82
C ILE A 465 -25.19 -7.93 -71.84
N GLU A 466 -25.92 -8.98 -71.45
CA GLU A 466 -26.83 -9.68 -72.37
C GLU A 466 -27.97 -8.76 -72.84
N LYS A 467 -28.52 -7.93 -71.94
CA LYS A 467 -29.52 -6.92 -72.30
C LYS A 467 -28.97 -5.91 -73.30
N LYS A 468 -27.78 -5.35 -73.06
CA LYS A 468 -27.13 -4.43 -74.00
C LYS A 468 -26.92 -5.11 -75.35
N ARG A 469 -26.40 -6.33 -75.38
CA ARG A 469 -26.20 -7.09 -76.63
C ARG A 469 -27.49 -7.29 -77.44
N LYS A 470 -28.63 -7.54 -76.79
CA LYS A 470 -29.92 -7.68 -77.48
C LYS A 470 -30.41 -6.38 -78.11
N VAL A 471 -30.10 -5.22 -77.53
CA VAL A 471 -30.45 -3.91 -78.09
C VAL A 471 -29.61 -3.58 -79.33
N TYR A 472 -28.34 -3.97 -79.35
CA TYR A 472 -27.41 -3.68 -80.46
C TYR A 472 -27.46 -4.69 -81.62
N ASN A 473 -28.19 -5.81 -81.52
CA ASN A 473 -28.34 -6.74 -82.65
C ASN A 473 -29.35 -6.27 -83.71
N ASP A 474 -30.07 -5.17 -83.47
CA ASP A 474 -31.01 -4.58 -84.44
C ASP A 474 -30.40 -3.41 -85.26
N ASP A 475 -29.19 -2.94 -84.91
CA ASP A 475 -28.45 -1.89 -85.63
C ASP A 475 -26.96 -2.30 -85.73
N ASP A 476 -26.39 -2.37 -86.95
CA ASP A 476 -24.99 -2.75 -87.24
C ASP A 476 -23.94 -1.70 -86.74
N ASP A 477 -24.00 -1.30 -85.47
CA ASP A 477 -23.06 -0.38 -84.85
C ASP A 477 -22.39 -1.03 -83.62
N LEU A 478 -21.16 -1.49 -83.81
CA LEU A 478 -20.35 -2.23 -82.83
C LEU A 478 -19.52 -1.31 -81.91
N SER A 479 -19.80 0.00 -81.87
CA SER A 479 -19.07 0.99 -81.06
C SER A 479 -19.17 0.80 -79.54
N PHE A 480 -20.12 -0.01 -79.05
CA PHE A 480 -20.26 -0.34 -77.62
C PHE A 480 -19.13 -1.23 -77.07
N LEU A 481 -18.39 -1.96 -77.91
CA LEU A 481 -17.29 -2.83 -77.44
C LEU A 481 -16.09 -2.05 -76.88
N ASP A 482 -15.95 -0.76 -77.21
CA ASP A 482 -14.87 0.09 -76.71
C ASP A 482 -15.12 0.63 -75.28
N GLU A 483 -16.32 0.49 -74.73
CA GLU A 483 -16.66 0.92 -73.35
C GLU A 483 -16.55 -0.19 -72.30
N LEU A 484 -16.11 -1.39 -72.69
CA LEU A 484 -16.06 -2.60 -71.84
C LEU A 484 -14.66 -2.94 -71.29
N ASP A 485 -13.63 -2.18 -71.67
CA ASP A 485 -12.32 -2.13 -70.98
C ASP A 485 -12.44 -1.31 -69.67
#